data_AF-Q5QZS2-F1
#
_entry.id   AF-Q5QZS2-F1
#
_cell.length_a   1.000
_cell.length_b   1.000
_cell.length_c   1.000
_cell.angle_alpha   90.00
_cell.angle_beta   90.00
_cell.angle_gamma   90.00
#
_symmetry.space_group_name_H-M   'P 1'
#
loop_
_entity.id
_entity.type
_entity.pdbx_description
1 polymer ?
#
loop_
_entity_poly.entity_id
_entity_poly.type
_entity_poly.pdbx_seq_one_letter_code
_entity_poly.pdbx_strand_id
1 'polypeptide(L)'
;MMQPEKLTELSDQLKQEIADSEFESANVTLAELIKSLNHLPDNWQKSEQWVTVVAEADKYLTDIQPTLEAEQEKARAAMSKITKSKKGVKAYTK
;
A
#
# COMPACT_ATOMS: atom_id res chain seq x y z
N MET A 1 -24.31 -0.93 4.85
CA MET A 1 -23.58 0.36 4.91
C MET A 1 -22.18 0.04 5.41
N MET A 2 -21.16 0.74 4.91
CA MET A 2 -19.80 0.59 5.42
C MET A 2 -19.76 1.02 6.90
N GLN A 3 -18.95 0.35 7.71
CA GLN A 3 -18.76 0.66 9.14
C GLN A 3 -17.35 1.22 9.37
N PRO A 4 -17.17 2.12 10.36
CA PRO A 4 -15.87 2.70 10.67
C PRO A 4 -14.86 1.63 11.12
N GLU A 5 -15.32 0.60 11.86
CA GLU A 5 -14.47 -0.51 12.32
C GLU A 5 -13.81 -1.27 11.17
N LYS A 6 -14.52 -1.42 10.03
CA LYS A 6 -13.96 -2.07 8.84
C LYS A 6 -12.76 -1.28 8.29
N LEU A 7 -12.81 0.05 8.37
CA LEU A 7 -11.75 0.92 7.87
C LEU A 7 -10.52 0.87 8.81
N THR A 8 -10.75 0.76 10.12
CA THR A 8 -9.70 0.46 11.11
C THR A 8 -9.06 -0.90 10.85
N GLU A 9 -9.86 -1.95 10.65
CA GLU A 9 -9.36 -3.31 10.39
C GLU A 9 -8.49 -3.37 9.14
N LEU A 10 -8.94 -2.76 8.03
CA LEU A 10 -8.15 -2.67 6.80
C LEU A 10 -6.83 -1.88 7.00
N SER A 11 -6.86 -0.81 7.78
CA SER A 11 -5.67 -0.01 8.09
C SER A 11 -4.66 -0.82 8.92
N ASP A 12 -5.13 -1.57 9.92
CA ASP A 12 -4.28 -2.38 10.79
C ASP A 12 -3.75 -3.63 10.07
N GLN A 13 -4.57 -4.25 9.20
CA GLN A 13 -4.12 -5.33 8.34
C GLN A 13 -3.02 -4.86 7.39
N LEU A 14 -3.19 -3.69 6.76
CA LEU A 14 -2.16 -3.12 5.88
C LEU A 14 -0.85 -2.85 6.64
N LYS A 15 -0.93 -2.33 7.88
CA LYS A 15 0.24 -2.14 8.75
C LYS A 15 0.99 -3.44 8.99
N GLN A 16 0.26 -4.49 9.30
CA GLN A 16 0.85 -5.78 9.57
C GLN A 16 1.47 -6.39 8.31
N GLU A 17 0.76 -6.41 7.19
CA GLU A 17 1.26 -6.99 5.93
C GLU A 17 2.52 -6.27 5.43
N ILE A 18 2.61 -4.94 5.59
CA ILE A 18 3.83 -4.20 5.25
C ILE A 18 4.97 -4.51 6.22
N ALA A 19 4.69 -4.63 7.54
CA ALA A 19 5.69 -5.04 8.52
C ALA A 19 6.24 -6.45 8.26
N ASP A 20 5.36 -7.37 7.83
CA ASP A 20 5.68 -8.75 7.48
C ASP A 20 6.28 -8.88 6.05
N SER A 21 6.43 -7.76 5.33
CA SER A 21 6.92 -7.70 3.94
C SER A 21 6.07 -8.52 2.94
N GLU A 22 4.80 -8.74 3.25
CA GLU A 22 3.81 -9.40 2.39
C GLU A 22 3.23 -8.41 1.37
N PHE A 23 4.08 -7.88 0.49
CA PHE A 23 3.73 -6.79 -0.41
C PHE A 23 2.61 -7.11 -1.42
N GLU A 24 2.42 -8.38 -1.79
CA GLU A 24 1.29 -8.77 -2.65
C GLU A 24 -0.05 -8.64 -1.92
N SER A 25 -0.14 -9.13 -0.67
CA SER A 25 -1.31 -8.98 0.19
C SER A 25 -1.55 -7.50 0.53
N ALA A 26 -0.49 -6.78 0.92
CA ALA A 26 -0.54 -5.34 1.22
C ALA A 26 -1.11 -4.51 0.06
N ASN A 27 -0.79 -4.85 -1.20
CA ASN A 27 -1.36 -4.17 -2.36
C ASN A 27 -2.88 -4.37 -2.49
N VAL A 28 -3.37 -5.57 -2.18
CA VAL A 28 -4.81 -5.88 -2.20
C VAL A 28 -5.53 -5.10 -1.09
N THR A 29 -5.00 -5.15 0.13
CA THR A 29 -5.56 -4.45 1.28
C THR A 29 -5.54 -2.94 1.09
N LEU A 30 -4.46 -2.39 0.54
CA LEU A 30 -4.35 -0.98 0.17
C LEU A 30 -5.43 -0.56 -0.85
N ALA A 31 -5.65 -1.38 -1.89
CA ALA A 31 -6.69 -1.11 -2.88
C ALA A 31 -8.09 -1.13 -2.26
N GLU A 32 -8.36 -2.06 -1.34
CA GLU A 32 -9.64 -2.12 -0.62
C GLU A 32 -9.82 -0.94 0.35
N LEU A 33 -8.75 -0.51 1.03
CA LEU A 33 -8.75 0.66 1.91
C LEU A 33 -9.01 1.96 1.12
N ILE A 34 -8.36 2.15 -0.03
CA ILE A 34 -8.61 3.31 -0.90
C ILE A 34 -10.04 3.28 -1.44
N LYS A 35 -10.53 2.13 -1.87
CA LYS A 35 -11.92 1.98 -2.34
C LYS A 35 -12.90 2.35 -1.22
N SER A 36 -12.62 1.91 -0.01
CA SER A 36 -13.39 2.19 1.20
C SER A 36 -13.42 3.70 1.53
N LEU A 37 -12.26 4.38 1.49
CA LEU A 37 -12.16 5.83 1.67
C LEU A 37 -12.89 6.64 0.58
N ASN A 38 -12.96 6.13 -0.65
CA ASN A 38 -13.72 6.77 -1.73
C ASN A 38 -15.25 6.55 -1.64
N HIS A 39 -15.70 5.58 -0.83
CA HIS A 39 -17.12 5.23 -0.67
C HIS A 39 -17.59 5.39 0.78
N LEU A 40 -17.13 6.45 1.44
CA LEU A 40 -17.60 6.81 2.78
C LEU A 40 -19.09 7.16 2.77
N PRO A 41 -19.84 6.83 3.84
CA PRO A 41 -21.25 7.16 3.92
C PRO A 41 -21.50 8.67 3.93
N ASP A 42 -22.64 9.10 3.39
CA ASP A 42 -23.07 10.50 3.45
C ASP A 42 -23.09 10.99 4.90
N ASN A 43 -22.56 12.20 5.12
CA ASN A 43 -22.39 12.80 6.44
C ASN A 43 -21.45 12.05 7.40
N TRP A 44 -20.50 11.22 6.91
CA TRP A 44 -19.48 10.60 7.77
C TRP A 44 -18.77 11.62 8.68
N GLN A 45 -18.57 12.84 8.19
CA GLN A 45 -17.98 13.97 8.95
C GLN A 45 -18.76 14.37 10.21
N LYS A 46 -20.05 13.99 10.34
CA LYS A 46 -20.86 14.25 11.53
C LYS A 46 -20.60 13.26 12.66
N SER A 47 -19.90 12.17 12.38
CA SER A 47 -19.53 11.17 13.37
C SER A 47 -18.06 11.32 13.71
N GLU A 48 -17.76 11.63 14.96
CA GLU A 48 -16.39 11.75 15.46
C GLU A 48 -15.57 10.48 15.24
N GLN A 49 -16.21 9.31 15.35
CA GLN A 49 -15.58 8.02 15.10
C GLN A 49 -15.12 7.89 13.64
N TRP A 50 -15.98 8.26 12.68
CA TRP A 50 -15.60 8.27 11.26
C TRP A 50 -14.48 9.26 10.96
N VAL A 51 -14.55 10.46 11.54
CA VAL A 51 -13.51 11.48 11.38
C VAL A 51 -12.16 10.98 11.88
N THR A 52 -12.16 10.33 13.04
CA THR A 52 -10.95 9.79 13.67
C THR A 52 -10.35 8.69 12.82
N VAL A 53 -11.15 7.68 12.43
CA VAL A 53 -10.65 6.53 11.67
C VAL A 53 -10.16 6.94 10.28
N VAL A 54 -10.86 7.85 9.61
CA VAL A 54 -10.43 8.37 8.29
C VAL A 54 -9.12 9.15 8.42
N ALA A 55 -8.98 9.99 9.45
CA ALA A 55 -7.74 10.74 9.69
C ALA A 55 -6.55 9.83 10.03
N GLU A 56 -6.77 8.78 10.82
CA GLU A 56 -5.74 7.79 11.14
C GLU A 56 -5.30 7.00 9.91
N ALA A 57 -6.25 6.57 9.07
CA ALA A 57 -5.95 5.89 7.82
C ALA A 57 -5.19 6.80 6.84
N ASP A 58 -5.62 8.05 6.68
CA ASP A 58 -4.96 9.04 5.80
C ASP A 58 -3.54 9.36 6.26
N LYS A 59 -3.35 9.55 7.57
CA LYS A 59 -2.02 9.75 8.16
C LYS A 59 -1.11 8.56 7.89
N TYR A 60 -1.59 7.35 8.13
CA TYR A 60 -0.79 6.14 7.92
C TYR A 60 -0.39 5.96 6.45
N LEU A 61 -1.32 6.20 5.51
CA LEU A 61 -1.03 6.15 4.09
C LEU A 61 0.04 7.18 3.68
N THR A 62 -0.03 8.38 4.25
CA THR A 62 0.97 9.43 4.04
C THR A 62 2.34 9.04 4.60
N ASP A 63 2.38 8.46 5.81
CA ASP A 63 3.61 8.03 6.47
C ASP A 63 4.30 6.87 5.73
N ILE A 64 3.53 5.95 5.15
CA ILE A 64 4.08 4.77 4.46
C ILE A 64 4.42 5.01 2.98
N GLN A 65 3.84 6.04 2.36
CA GLN A 65 4.12 6.41 0.96
C GLN A 65 5.62 6.45 0.61
N PRO A 66 6.50 7.14 1.36
CA PRO A 66 7.94 7.16 1.03
C PRO A 66 8.59 5.78 1.11
N THR A 67 8.14 4.91 2.03
CA THR A 67 8.64 3.53 2.15
C THR A 67 8.25 2.69 0.94
N LEU A 68 6.99 2.81 0.49
CA LEU A 68 6.52 2.11 -0.71
C LEU A 68 7.23 2.58 -1.98
N GLU A 69 7.48 3.89 -2.11
CA GLU A 69 8.26 4.46 -3.22
C GLU A 69 9.71 3.96 -3.23
N ALA A 70 10.35 3.90 -2.06
CA ALA A 70 11.71 3.39 -1.92
C ALA A 70 11.82 1.90 -2.30
N GLU A 71 10.88 1.06 -1.88
CA GLU A 71 10.84 -0.35 -2.26
C GLU A 71 10.57 -0.54 -3.76
N GLN A 72 9.70 0.30 -4.35
CA GLN A 72 9.48 0.29 -5.81
C GLN A 72 10.75 0.66 -6.58
N GLU A 73 11.51 1.66 -6.11
CA GLU A 73 12.78 2.05 -6.72
C GLU A 73 13.81 0.91 -6.64
N LYS A 74 13.96 0.27 -5.46
CA LYS A 74 14.83 -0.89 -5.28
C LYS A 74 14.46 -2.03 -6.23
N ALA A 75 13.18 -2.33 -6.38
CA ALA A 75 12.69 -3.35 -7.30
C ALA A 75 13.03 -3.01 -8.76
N ARG A 76 12.84 -1.75 -9.19
CA ARG A 76 13.23 -1.27 -10.53
C ARG A 76 14.74 -1.36 -10.76
N ALA A 77 15.54 -0.99 -9.77
CA ALA A 77 16.99 -1.08 -9.83
C ALA A 77 17.46 -2.55 -9.96
N ALA A 78 16.85 -3.46 -9.19
CA ALA A 78 17.11 -4.89 -9.29
C ALA A 78 16.74 -5.45 -10.67
N MET A 79 15.56 -5.11 -11.21
CA MET A 79 15.16 -5.50 -12.57
C MET A 79 16.12 -4.96 -13.64
N SER A 80 16.57 -3.71 -13.51
CA SER A 80 17.54 -3.12 -14.44
C SER A 80 18.87 -3.88 -14.42
N LYS A 81 19.35 -4.30 -13.23
CA LYS A 81 20.54 -5.15 -13.08
C LYS A 81 20.34 -6.51 -13.75
N ILE A 82 19.21 -7.18 -13.52
CA ILE A 82 18.88 -8.47 -14.15
C ILE A 82 18.88 -8.33 -15.68
N THR A 83 18.29 -7.25 -16.21
CA THR A 83 18.19 -7.01 -17.65
C THR A 83 19.56 -6.74 -18.28
N LYS A 84 20.44 -6.00 -17.59
CA LYS A 84 21.84 -5.78 -18.00
C LYS A 84 22.66 -7.07 -17.94
N SER A 85 22.55 -7.86 -16.88
CA SER A 85 23.22 -9.16 -16.78
C SER A 85 22.78 -10.13 -17.88
N LYS A 86 21.49 -10.16 -18.23
CA LYS A 86 20.97 -11.00 -19.32
C LYS A 86 21.48 -10.58 -20.71
N LYS A 87 21.68 -9.28 -20.94
CA LYS A 87 22.36 -8.77 -22.16
C LYS A 87 23.84 -9.13 -22.18
N GLY A 88 24.52 -9.09 -21.03
CA GLY A 88 25.92 -9.52 -20.90
C GLY A 88 26.11 -11.00 -21.22
N VAL A 89 25.26 -11.89 -20.69
CA VAL A 89 25.38 -13.35 -20.92
C VAL A 89 25.21 -13.73 -22.40
N LYS A 90 24.33 -13.05 -23.15
CA LYS A 90 24.21 -13.26 -24.61
C LYS A 90 25.43 -12.79 -25.42
N ALA A 91 26.24 -11.88 -24.88
CA ALA A 91 27.46 -11.42 -25.56
C ALA A 91 28.61 -12.44 -25.47
N TYR A 92 28.58 -13.34 -24.48
CA TYR A 92 29.62 -14.35 -24.23
C TYR A 92 29.22 -15.78 -24.60
N THR A 93 27.98 -15.99 -25.05
CA THR A 93 27.55 -17.26 -25.68
C THR A 93 27.63 -17.10 -27.20
N LYS A 94 28.85 -17.24 -27.73
CA LYS A 94 29.12 -17.37 -29.17
C LYS A 94 30.01 -18.58 -29.38
#